data_AF-A0A913ZLW2-F1
#
_entry.id   AF-A0A913ZLW2-F1
#
_cell.length_a   1.000
_cell.length_b   1.000
_cell.length_c   1.000
_cell.angle_alpha   90.00
_cell.angle_beta   90.00
_cell.angle_gamma   90.00
#
_symmetry.space_group_name_H-M   'P 1'
#
loop_
_entity.id
_entity.type
_entity.pdbx_description
1 polymer ?
#
loop_
_entity_poly.entity_id
_entity_poly.type
_entity_poly.pdbx_seq_one_letter_code
_entity_poly.pdbx_strand_id
1 'polypeptide(L)'
;MARFSPQLAAIFGGRFLADGQKLPGMSSRFSLGNRNILPGTTKQPRPETRRMAGLPGPLRWVHTTPCSSQCRRTDHEEKSQDMVPERKDDGLVSLEDLVFRILSNSKKKVALRDFFSVLASKGLRQTDPRLQESLEKIKEKFTQQYPDNIGDTLLDKLDFQECISSNIVLIGRALRNMFILPDFPLFAAQVDKLYEEIKMNTGGELATYIPQLARQNPDHWGISLCTIDGQRHSVGDTAVPFSLQSCSKAPIYAEVLTRHGSDHVHRFVGHEPSGRTFNDLCLNDSNKPHNPMNNSGAMLMLSLLNQSRNMADRFDDIMQRFKEMAGGEYIGFSNATFLSEKESGNRNYALCYLLQEYGCFPEGVNPMETLDLYFQVCSLEVTCESGSVIAATLANGGICPMTGKKVFDPAAVRDALTVMSSCGMYDYSGQFAFKVGMPAKSGVAGGIMVVVPNVMGFMLFSPPLDRFGNSVRGADFCEKIVSTYNFHNYDNLLHATKKQDPRRQYLQSKASRVVKLLFAAYNGDVSVLRQYLLQGEDMEQRDYDDRTALHVGAAQGHVEVVRFLLEKCKVDPSPKDRWDHTPLDDAERFGHTEVAELLRVAVS
;
A
#
# COMPACT_ATOMS: atom_id res chain seq x y z
N MET A 1 -9.61 -36.47 27.38
CA MET A 1 -8.53 -37.01 28.23
C MET A 1 -7.32 -37.28 27.36
N ALA A 2 -6.33 -36.39 27.38
CA ALA A 2 -4.97 -36.63 26.90
C ALA A 2 -4.08 -35.62 27.63
N ARG A 3 -3.02 -36.14 28.27
CA ARG A 3 -2.16 -35.44 29.23
C ARG A 3 -1.10 -34.63 28.50
N PHE A 4 -0.91 -33.36 28.89
CA PHE A 4 0.30 -32.59 28.59
C PHE A 4 1.19 -32.51 29.84
N SER A 5 2.50 -32.69 29.64
CA SER A 5 3.53 -32.68 30.68
C SER A 5 3.93 -31.25 31.11
N PRO A 6 4.27 -31.01 32.39
CA PRO A 6 4.60 -29.67 32.89
C PRO A 6 6.11 -29.44 32.98
N GLN A 7 6.67 -28.64 32.08
CA GLN A 7 7.99 -28.00 32.26
C GLN A 7 8.00 -26.65 31.55
N LEU A 8 7.66 -25.58 32.26
CA LEU A 8 8.08 -24.17 32.02
C LEU A 8 7.33 -23.21 32.97
N ALA A 9 7.49 -23.42 34.28
CA ALA A 9 7.06 -22.46 35.29
C ALA A 9 8.16 -22.32 36.34
N ALA A 10 9.27 -21.70 35.94
CA ALA A 10 10.38 -21.35 36.81
C ALA A 10 11.08 -20.09 36.29
N ILE A 11 10.38 -18.96 36.28
CA ILE A 11 10.93 -17.59 36.37
C ILE A 11 9.80 -16.78 37.04
N PHE A 12 10.13 -15.94 38.02
CA PHE A 12 9.25 -15.20 38.95
C PHE A 12 8.85 -15.96 40.22
N GLY A 13 9.84 -16.08 41.11
CA GLY A 13 9.60 -16.27 42.54
C GLY A 13 9.06 -14.99 43.21
N GLY A 14 8.35 -15.15 44.33
CA GLY A 14 7.89 -14.01 45.11
C GLY A 14 6.93 -14.29 46.28
N ARG A 15 7.39 -15.08 47.26
CA ARG A 15 7.05 -15.09 48.71
C ARG A 15 5.59 -15.22 49.22
N PHE A 16 5.43 -16.24 50.06
CA PHE A 16 4.39 -16.52 51.05
C PHE A 16 4.28 -15.48 52.19
N LEU A 17 3.08 -15.38 52.78
CA LEU A 17 2.69 -15.31 54.22
C LEU A 17 1.14 -15.21 54.26
N ALA A 18 0.37 -16.25 54.61
CA ALA A 18 -0.01 -16.78 55.94
C ALA A 18 -1.23 -16.08 56.61
N ASP A 19 -2.12 -16.93 57.15
CA ASP A 19 -3.30 -16.71 58.03
C ASP A 19 -4.58 -16.08 57.42
N GLY A 20 -5.82 -16.52 57.68
CA GLY A 20 -6.36 -17.49 58.64
C GLY A 20 -7.68 -16.95 59.23
N GLN A 21 -8.81 -17.66 58.97
CA GLN A 21 -10.17 -17.52 59.59
C GLN A 21 -11.04 -16.31 59.13
N LYS A 22 -12.38 -16.35 58.92
CA LYS A 22 -13.51 -17.12 59.52
C LYS A 22 -14.75 -17.09 58.58
N LEU A 23 -15.49 -18.21 58.48
CA LEU A 23 -16.92 -18.33 58.06
C LEU A 23 -17.86 -17.82 59.19
N PRO A 24 -19.24 -17.75 59.11
CA PRO A 24 -20.19 -18.32 58.12
C PRO A 24 -21.41 -17.42 57.75
N GLY A 25 -22.34 -17.90 56.88
CA GLY A 25 -23.68 -17.29 56.79
C GLY A 25 -24.63 -17.71 55.65
N MET A 26 -25.19 -18.92 55.74
CA MET A 26 -26.54 -19.35 55.30
C MET A 26 -27.00 -19.31 53.82
N SER A 27 -27.42 -20.51 53.41
CA SER A 27 -28.17 -20.91 52.22
C SER A 27 -29.65 -20.50 52.24
N SER A 28 -30.28 -20.33 51.06
CA SER A 28 -31.19 -21.34 50.44
C SER A 28 -32.36 -20.77 49.60
N ARG A 29 -32.45 -21.31 48.36
CA ARG A 29 -33.64 -21.86 47.64
C ARG A 29 -34.74 -20.97 46.98
N PHE A 30 -34.92 -21.25 45.66
CA PHE A 30 -36.15 -21.43 44.82
C PHE A 30 -37.21 -20.29 44.75
N SER A 31 -37.96 -20.03 43.67
CA SER A 31 -38.57 -20.91 42.66
C SER A 31 -38.96 -20.20 41.35
N LEU A 32 -39.17 -21.02 40.31
CA LEU A 32 -39.85 -20.74 39.04
C LEU A 32 -41.31 -20.24 39.19
N GLY A 33 -41.79 -19.52 38.16
CA GLY A 33 -43.22 -19.28 37.91
C GLY A 33 -43.49 -18.95 36.44
N ASN A 34 -44.05 -19.93 35.71
CA ASN A 34 -44.60 -19.84 34.36
C ASN A 34 -46.01 -19.19 34.37
N ARG A 35 -46.40 -18.44 33.33
CA ARG A 35 -47.76 -18.46 32.73
C ARG A 35 -47.85 -17.64 31.42
N ASN A 36 -48.27 -18.32 30.36
CA ASN A 36 -48.76 -17.80 29.07
C ASN A 36 -50.18 -17.20 29.20
N ILE A 37 -50.51 -16.08 28.52
CA ILE A 37 -51.80 -15.79 27.85
C ILE A 37 -51.57 -14.77 26.68
N LEU A 38 -52.07 -15.08 25.48
CA LEU A 38 -52.32 -14.21 24.29
C LEU A 38 -53.86 -14.18 24.05
N PRO A 39 -54.45 -13.47 23.06
CA PRO A 39 -54.20 -12.15 22.44
C PRO A 39 -55.49 -11.27 22.40
N GLY A 40 -55.42 -10.00 21.96
CA GLY A 40 -56.62 -9.19 21.72
C GLY A 40 -56.37 -7.81 21.11
N THR A 41 -56.99 -7.58 19.95
CA THR A 41 -56.94 -6.40 19.06
C THR A 41 -57.83 -5.24 19.54
N THR A 42 -57.46 -3.97 19.26
CA THR A 42 -58.25 -3.01 18.42
C THR A 42 -57.82 -1.53 18.55
N LYS A 43 -57.67 -0.91 17.37
CA LYS A 43 -58.06 0.45 16.93
C LYS A 43 -57.40 1.72 17.50
N GLN A 44 -56.85 2.50 16.57
CA GLN A 44 -56.52 3.94 16.63
C GLN A 44 -57.73 4.82 16.98
N PRO A 45 -57.48 6.09 17.38
CA PRO A 45 -57.70 7.18 16.41
C PRO A 45 -56.58 8.25 16.38
N ARG A 46 -56.50 8.96 15.24
CA ARG A 46 -55.73 10.21 15.04
C ARG A 46 -56.33 11.37 15.85
N PRO A 47 -55.57 12.46 16.06
CA PRO A 47 -56.00 13.73 15.47
C PRO A 47 -54.88 14.56 14.84
N GLU A 48 -55.33 15.60 14.14
CA GLU A 48 -54.68 16.36 13.08
C GLU A 48 -53.72 17.49 13.53
N THR A 49 -52.77 17.73 12.62
CA THR A 49 -52.04 18.95 12.23
C THR A 49 -52.13 20.23 13.07
N ARG A 50 -50.96 20.76 13.46
CA ARG A 50 -50.67 22.21 13.39
C ARG A 50 -49.22 22.46 12.95
N ARG A 51 -49.09 23.37 11.99
CA ARG A 51 -47.87 23.81 11.28
C ARG A 51 -46.82 24.42 12.23
N MET A 52 -45.55 24.13 11.98
CA MET A 52 -44.43 25.02 12.28
C MET A 52 -43.49 25.08 11.06
N ALA A 53 -43.06 26.29 10.74
CA ALA A 53 -42.35 26.67 9.54
C ALA A 53 -40.83 26.59 9.71
N GLY A 54 -40.14 26.31 8.60
CA GLY A 54 -38.89 26.98 8.21
C GLY A 54 -37.57 26.52 8.85
N LEU A 55 -36.92 25.54 8.22
CA LEU A 55 -35.46 25.36 8.29
C LEU A 55 -34.93 25.28 6.84
N PRO A 56 -33.94 26.10 6.44
CA PRO A 56 -33.43 26.06 5.07
C PRO A 56 -32.37 24.96 4.89
N GLY A 57 -32.39 24.36 3.70
CA GLY A 57 -31.54 23.26 3.25
C GLY A 57 -30.10 23.65 2.86
N PRO A 58 -29.36 22.72 2.21
CA PRO A 58 -27.91 22.67 2.24
C PRO A 58 -27.22 23.63 1.25
N LEU A 59 -26.06 24.13 1.70
CA LEU A 59 -25.15 25.05 0.99
C LEU A 59 -24.68 24.48 -0.36
N ARG A 60 -25.04 25.18 -1.45
CA ARG A 60 -24.40 25.09 -2.77
C ARG A 60 -23.18 26.02 -2.81
N TRP A 61 -22.04 25.49 -3.23
CA TRP A 61 -20.86 26.27 -3.60
C TRP A 61 -21.09 26.95 -4.95
N VAL A 62 -21.09 28.28 -4.96
CA VAL A 62 -21.19 29.11 -6.17
C VAL A 62 -19.85 29.82 -6.39
N HIS A 63 -19.31 29.66 -7.59
CA HIS A 63 -18.12 30.32 -8.11
C HIS A 63 -18.26 31.85 -8.07
N THR A 64 -17.27 32.53 -7.50
CA THR A 64 -17.13 34.00 -7.54
C THR A 64 -16.32 34.42 -8.76
N THR A 65 -16.93 35.17 -9.67
CA THR A 65 -16.28 36.00 -10.69
C THR A 65 -16.02 37.42 -10.13
N PRO A 66 -14.96 38.15 -10.56
CA PRO A 66 -14.65 39.46 -10.00
C PRO A 66 -15.46 40.58 -10.69
N CYS A 67 -15.96 41.50 -9.87
CA CYS A 67 -16.74 42.67 -10.26
C CYS A 67 -15.81 43.80 -10.75
N SER A 68 -16.18 44.40 -11.89
CA SER A 68 -15.58 45.59 -12.49
C SER A 68 -16.24 46.86 -11.92
N SER A 69 -15.42 47.78 -11.40
CA SER A 69 -15.86 49.14 -11.05
C SER A 69 -15.31 50.15 -12.04
N GLN A 70 -16.22 50.83 -12.74
CA GLN A 70 -15.99 51.99 -13.58
C GLN A 70 -15.46 53.18 -12.77
N CYS A 71 -14.42 53.85 -13.25
CA CYS A 71 -14.13 55.24 -12.90
C CYS A 71 -13.80 56.05 -14.16
N ARG A 72 -14.32 57.27 -14.19
CA ARG A 72 -14.46 58.18 -15.34
C ARG A 72 -13.12 58.74 -15.84
N ARG A 73 -13.05 58.94 -17.16
CA ARG A 73 -12.03 59.73 -17.86
C ARG A 73 -12.24 61.23 -17.61
N THR A 74 -11.16 61.93 -17.28
CA THR A 74 -10.94 63.34 -17.61
C THR A 74 -9.48 63.50 -17.98
N ASP A 75 -9.24 64.00 -19.20
CA ASP A 75 -7.93 64.20 -19.81
C ASP A 75 -7.20 65.39 -19.18
N HIS A 76 -5.91 65.20 -18.87
CA HIS A 76 -4.90 66.27 -18.91
C HIS A 76 -3.54 65.63 -19.20
N GLU A 77 -2.99 65.96 -20.37
CA GLU A 77 -1.63 65.67 -20.78
C GLU A 77 -0.65 66.55 -19.98
N GLU A 78 0.36 65.94 -19.35
CA GLU A 78 1.65 66.60 -19.15
C GLU A 78 2.77 65.55 -19.10
N LYS A 79 3.82 65.82 -19.89
CA LYS A 79 4.97 64.95 -20.14
C LYS A 79 5.99 65.09 -19.00
N SER A 80 6.34 63.99 -18.35
CA SER A 80 7.64 63.84 -17.69
C SER A 80 8.14 62.40 -17.85
N GLN A 81 9.33 62.29 -18.42
CA GLN A 81 10.05 61.04 -18.67
C GLN A 81 10.52 60.45 -17.34
N ASP A 82 9.88 59.38 -16.88
CA ASP A 82 10.46 58.48 -15.89
C ASP A 82 10.68 57.11 -16.55
N MET A 83 11.96 56.72 -16.61
CA MET A 83 12.41 55.40 -17.05
C MET A 83 11.86 54.35 -16.08
N VAL A 84 10.75 53.73 -16.46
CA VAL A 84 10.33 52.44 -15.90
C VAL A 84 11.41 51.43 -16.31
N PRO A 85 12.12 50.78 -15.38
CA PRO A 85 13.02 49.70 -15.76
C PRO A 85 12.15 48.62 -16.41
N GLU A 86 12.46 48.28 -17.66
CA GLU A 86 11.89 47.12 -18.33
C GLU A 86 11.98 45.93 -17.36
N ARG A 87 10.83 45.44 -16.89
CA ARG A 87 10.79 44.10 -16.31
C ARG A 87 11.19 43.17 -17.43
N LYS A 88 12.43 42.67 -17.36
CA LYS A 88 12.82 41.47 -18.08
C LYS A 88 11.76 40.42 -17.79
N ASP A 89 11.20 39.89 -18.86
CA ASP A 89 10.34 38.72 -18.87
C ASP A 89 11.13 37.60 -18.17
N ASP A 90 10.87 37.36 -16.89
CA ASP A 90 11.43 36.22 -16.15
C ASP A 90 10.76 34.97 -16.72
N GLY A 91 11.25 34.55 -17.90
CA GLY A 91 10.68 33.48 -18.70
C GLY A 91 10.50 32.23 -17.87
N LEU A 92 9.25 31.76 -17.74
CA LEU A 92 8.95 30.45 -17.18
C LEU A 92 9.70 29.39 -17.99
N VAL A 93 10.77 28.85 -17.40
CA VAL A 93 11.54 27.74 -17.96
C VAL A 93 10.61 26.55 -18.10
N SER A 94 10.43 26.04 -19.32
CA SER A 94 9.59 24.86 -19.56
C SER A 94 10.16 23.64 -18.83
N LEU A 95 9.29 22.70 -18.44
CA LEU A 95 9.72 21.51 -17.70
C LEU A 95 10.69 20.66 -18.52
N GLU A 96 10.52 20.61 -19.84
CA GLU A 96 11.41 19.95 -20.79
C GLU A 96 12.79 20.61 -20.81
N ASP A 97 12.86 21.95 -20.79
CA ASP A 97 14.13 22.68 -20.71
C ASP A 97 14.84 22.43 -19.36
N LEU A 98 14.10 22.39 -18.26
CA LEU A 98 14.66 22.07 -16.95
C LEU A 98 15.24 20.64 -16.94
N VAL A 99 14.49 19.66 -17.44
CA VAL A 99 14.96 18.27 -17.53
C VAL A 99 16.20 18.16 -18.42
N PHE A 100 16.21 18.84 -19.57
CA PHE A 100 17.37 18.88 -20.44
C PHE A 100 18.60 19.46 -19.72
N ARG A 101 18.47 20.59 -19.03
CA ARG A 101 19.58 21.22 -18.29
C ARG A 101 20.15 20.30 -17.21
N ILE A 102 19.28 19.57 -16.50
CA ILE A 102 19.68 18.62 -15.44
C ILE A 102 20.49 17.45 -16.01
N LEU A 103 20.11 16.96 -17.19
CA LEU A 103 20.71 15.76 -17.79
C LEU A 103 21.82 16.08 -18.80
N SER A 104 21.94 17.34 -19.22
CA SER A 104 22.93 17.74 -20.22
C SER A 104 24.34 17.66 -19.66
N ASN A 105 25.24 17.08 -20.45
CA ASN A 105 26.66 17.01 -20.14
C ASN A 105 27.38 18.33 -20.47
N SER A 106 28.69 18.38 -20.24
CA SER A 106 29.55 19.55 -20.55
C SER A 106 29.49 20.02 -22.00
N LYS A 107 29.06 19.15 -22.93
CA LYS A 107 28.89 19.46 -24.36
C LYS A 107 27.48 19.92 -24.73
N LYS A 108 26.61 20.21 -23.75
CA LYS A 108 25.20 20.61 -23.94
C LYS A 108 24.39 19.60 -24.76
N LYS A 109 24.64 18.31 -24.54
CA LYS A 109 23.87 17.21 -25.12
C LYS A 109 23.46 16.21 -24.04
N VAL A 110 22.38 15.47 -24.26
CA VAL A 110 21.92 14.40 -23.37
C VAL A 110 22.20 13.06 -24.02
N ALA A 111 22.86 12.15 -23.30
CA ALA A 111 23.00 10.76 -23.74
C ALA A 111 21.74 9.97 -23.37
N LEU A 112 21.19 9.20 -24.32
CA LEU A 112 19.99 8.39 -24.06
C LEU A 112 20.22 7.36 -22.96
N ARG A 113 21.40 6.75 -22.89
CA ARG A 113 21.75 5.82 -21.80
C ARG A 113 21.60 6.48 -20.43
N ASP A 114 22.08 7.70 -20.28
CA ASP A 114 22.03 8.41 -19.00
C ASP A 114 20.57 8.77 -18.65
N PHE A 115 19.79 9.21 -19.64
CA PHE A 115 18.35 9.45 -19.47
C PHE A 115 17.60 8.19 -18.99
N PHE A 116 17.76 7.06 -19.68
CA PHE A 116 17.11 5.81 -19.28
C PHE A 116 17.64 5.25 -17.97
N SER A 117 18.94 5.41 -17.69
CA SER A 117 19.53 5.03 -16.41
C SER A 117 18.90 5.80 -15.25
N VAL A 118 18.69 7.11 -15.43
CA VAL A 118 18.01 7.94 -14.42
C VAL A 118 16.55 7.49 -14.25
N LEU A 119 15.79 7.25 -15.32
CA LEU A 119 14.41 6.75 -15.19
C LEU A 119 14.34 5.36 -14.51
N ALA A 120 15.26 4.46 -14.85
CA ALA A 120 15.39 3.16 -14.21
C ALA A 120 15.72 3.29 -12.71
N SER A 121 16.56 4.26 -12.32
CA SER A 121 16.82 4.56 -10.90
C SER A 121 15.57 5.05 -10.15
N LYS A 122 14.56 5.58 -10.85
CA LYS A 122 13.26 5.94 -10.28
C LYS A 122 12.26 4.78 -10.28
N GLY A 123 12.67 3.60 -10.75
CA GLY A 123 11.86 2.39 -10.81
C GLY A 123 11.02 2.25 -12.08
N LEU A 124 11.13 3.17 -13.04
CA LEU A 124 10.43 3.05 -14.33
C LEU A 124 11.22 2.13 -15.26
N ARG A 125 10.53 1.13 -15.84
CA ARG A 125 11.13 0.26 -16.86
C ARG A 125 11.00 0.89 -18.25
N GLN A 126 11.93 0.57 -19.14
CA GLN A 126 11.84 1.02 -20.55
C GLN A 126 10.63 0.42 -21.27
N THR A 127 10.09 -0.69 -20.78
CA THR A 127 8.89 -1.33 -21.31
C THR A 127 7.58 -0.73 -20.76
N ASP A 128 7.65 0.37 -19.99
CA ASP A 128 6.46 1.05 -19.47
C ASP A 128 5.60 1.59 -20.64
N PRO A 129 4.35 1.13 -20.80
CA PRO A 129 3.48 1.57 -21.89
C PRO A 129 3.25 3.09 -21.93
N ARG A 130 3.37 3.78 -20.78
CA ARG A 130 3.20 5.24 -20.67
C ARG A 130 4.40 6.02 -21.21
N LEU A 131 5.52 5.36 -21.50
CA LEU A 131 6.70 5.96 -22.13
C LEU A 131 6.80 5.61 -23.62
N GLN A 132 5.85 4.84 -24.16
CA GLN A 132 5.92 4.28 -25.50
C GLN A 132 6.04 5.35 -26.59
N GLU A 133 5.26 6.43 -26.51
CA GLU A 133 5.28 7.49 -27.53
C GLU A 133 6.63 8.22 -27.58
N SER A 134 7.22 8.54 -26.41
CA SER A 134 8.57 9.10 -26.36
C SER A 134 9.62 8.12 -26.90
N LEU A 135 9.48 6.83 -26.62
CA LEU A 135 10.38 5.79 -27.13
C LEU A 135 10.25 5.61 -28.65
N GLU A 136 9.05 5.68 -29.19
CA GLU A 136 8.78 5.60 -30.63
C GLU A 136 9.38 6.81 -31.35
N LYS A 137 9.17 8.04 -30.85
CA LYS A 137 9.80 9.25 -31.41
C LYS A 137 11.33 9.17 -31.41
N ILE A 138 11.92 8.63 -30.34
CA ILE A 138 13.36 8.40 -30.27
C ILE A 138 13.81 7.38 -31.33
N LYS A 139 13.08 6.27 -31.48
CA LYS A 139 13.39 5.24 -32.47
C LYS A 139 13.26 5.76 -33.90
N GLU A 140 12.16 6.43 -34.23
CA GLU A 140 11.90 6.99 -35.56
C GLU A 140 13.01 7.95 -36.00
N LYS A 141 13.46 8.84 -35.12
CA LYS A 141 14.51 9.81 -35.43
C LYS A 141 15.91 9.20 -35.48
N PHE A 142 16.25 8.27 -34.58
CA PHE A 142 17.65 7.89 -34.34
C PHE A 142 18.01 6.44 -34.69
N THR A 143 17.03 5.54 -34.87
CA THR A 143 17.30 4.15 -35.28
C THR A 143 17.75 4.06 -36.74
N GLN A 144 17.41 5.04 -37.60
CA GLN A 144 17.95 5.10 -38.98
C GLN A 144 19.44 5.49 -39.03
N GLN A 145 19.96 6.13 -37.98
CA GLN A 145 21.34 6.63 -37.93
C GLN A 145 22.32 5.67 -37.21
N TYR A 146 21.85 4.89 -36.22
CA TYR A 146 22.67 3.95 -35.45
C TYR A 146 21.86 2.71 -35.01
N PRO A 147 21.72 1.67 -35.87
CA PRO A 147 20.84 0.52 -35.61
C PRO A 147 21.25 -0.34 -34.41
N ASP A 148 22.55 -0.39 -34.07
CA ASP A 148 23.07 -1.29 -33.02
C ASP A 148 23.40 -0.59 -31.69
N ASN A 149 23.27 0.74 -31.59
CA ASN A 149 23.80 1.47 -30.41
C ASN A 149 23.02 2.75 -30.04
N ILE A 150 21.69 2.63 -29.89
CA ILE A 150 20.79 3.74 -29.51
C ILE A 150 21.23 4.42 -28.18
N GLY A 151 21.82 3.68 -27.24
CA GLY A 151 22.21 4.19 -25.93
C GLY A 151 23.26 5.31 -25.96
N ASP A 152 24.22 5.27 -26.89
CA ASP A 152 25.29 6.27 -27.00
C ASP A 152 24.89 7.48 -27.87
N THR A 153 23.63 7.53 -28.33
CA THR A 153 23.11 8.65 -29.12
C THR A 153 23.00 9.90 -28.23
N LEU A 154 23.56 11.00 -28.73
CA LEU A 154 23.60 12.29 -28.06
C LEU A 154 22.57 13.24 -28.69
N LEU A 155 21.53 13.56 -27.93
CA LEU A 155 20.49 14.50 -28.37
C LEU A 155 20.88 15.93 -28.02
N ASP A 156 20.64 16.83 -28.97
CA ASP A 156 20.63 18.25 -28.67
C ASP A 156 19.33 18.66 -27.94
N LYS A 157 19.23 19.93 -27.59
CA LYS A 157 18.10 20.45 -26.82
C LYS A 157 16.77 20.25 -27.53
N LEU A 158 16.69 20.61 -28.81
CA LEU A 158 15.41 20.61 -29.54
C LEU A 158 14.93 19.19 -29.77
N ASP A 159 15.84 18.30 -30.18
CA ASP A 159 15.52 16.89 -30.37
C ASP A 159 15.07 16.23 -29.08
N PHE A 160 15.78 16.48 -27.97
CA PHE A 160 15.41 15.91 -26.68
C PHE A 160 14.03 16.39 -26.22
N GLN A 161 13.74 17.69 -26.32
CA GLN A 161 12.46 18.27 -25.94
C GLN A 161 11.30 17.68 -26.76
N GLU A 162 11.49 17.54 -28.07
CA GLU A 162 10.49 16.96 -28.96
C GLU A 162 10.19 15.50 -28.59
N CYS A 163 11.23 14.70 -28.32
CA CYS A 163 11.11 13.31 -27.94
C CYS A 163 10.35 13.11 -26.61
N ILE A 164 10.65 13.91 -25.57
CA ILE A 164 10.06 13.70 -24.24
C ILE A 164 8.70 14.40 -24.04
N SER A 165 8.34 15.34 -24.91
CA SER A 165 7.15 16.20 -24.77
C SER A 165 5.86 15.42 -24.47
N SER A 166 5.62 14.29 -25.14
CA SER A 166 4.39 13.50 -24.97
C SER A 166 4.26 12.86 -23.59
N ASN A 167 5.37 12.57 -22.91
CA ASN A 167 5.38 11.88 -21.64
C ASN A 167 6.02 12.72 -20.51
N ILE A 168 6.17 14.02 -20.73
CA ILE A 168 6.86 14.96 -19.82
C ILE A 168 6.25 14.99 -18.41
N VAL A 169 4.94 14.81 -18.29
CA VAL A 169 4.27 14.82 -16.99
C VAL A 169 4.76 13.64 -16.12
N LEU A 170 4.83 12.43 -16.68
CA LEU A 170 5.32 11.25 -15.97
C LEU A 170 6.81 11.36 -15.67
N ILE A 171 7.62 11.72 -16.68
CA ILE A 171 9.07 11.90 -16.56
C ILE A 171 9.38 12.97 -15.49
N GLY A 172 8.70 14.10 -15.55
CA GLY A 172 8.87 15.20 -14.60
C GLY A 172 8.42 14.83 -13.19
N ARG A 173 7.42 13.96 -13.00
CA ARG A 173 7.06 13.42 -11.67
C ARG A 173 8.18 12.51 -11.13
N ALA A 174 8.72 11.62 -11.97
CA ALA A 174 9.81 10.73 -11.60
C ALA A 174 11.07 11.49 -11.16
N LEU A 175 11.49 12.48 -11.98
CA LEU A 175 12.72 13.24 -11.73
C LEU A 175 12.62 14.19 -10.53
N ARG A 176 11.41 14.66 -10.19
CA ARG A 176 11.16 15.47 -9.00
C ARG A 176 10.94 14.64 -7.73
N ASN A 177 11.12 13.31 -7.78
CA ASN A 177 10.85 12.40 -6.67
C ASN A 177 9.41 12.53 -6.12
N MET A 178 8.43 12.76 -7.00
CA MET A 178 7.00 12.88 -6.66
C MET A 178 6.24 11.57 -6.86
N PHE A 179 6.95 10.45 -6.91
CA PHE A 179 6.35 9.13 -6.82
C PHE A 179 6.14 8.73 -5.36
N ILE A 180 5.23 7.79 -5.16
CA ILE A 180 4.82 7.30 -3.85
C ILE A 180 5.99 6.71 -3.06
N LEU A 181 7.00 6.16 -3.73
CA LEU A 181 8.29 5.79 -3.14
C LEU A 181 9.41 6.66 -3.74
N PRO A 182 9.76 7.79 -3.10
CA PRO A 182 10.79 8.71 -3.60
C PRO A 182 12.18 8.07 -3.74
N ASP A 183 12.62 7.34 -2.71
CA ASP A 183 13.94 6.70 -2.62
C ASP A 183 13.85 5.22 -3.04
N PHE A 184 13.32 4.97 -4.24
CA PHE A 184 13.02 3.62 -4.75
C PHE A 184 14.20 2.64 -4.72
N PRO A 185 15.45 3.02 -5.09
CA PRO A 185 16.59 2.09 -5.06
C PRO A 185 16.89 1.55 -3.65
N LEU A 186 16.71 2.38 -2.61
CA LEU A 186 16.92 1.97 -1.22
C LEU A 186 15.86 0.97 -0.79
N PHE A 187 14.60 1.22 -1.16
CA PHE A 187 13.51 0.29 -0.90
C PHE A 187 13.72 -1.04 -1.63
N ALA A 188 14.11 -1.01 -2.92
CA ALA A 188 14.41 -2.19 -3.72
C ALA A 188 15.56 -3.02 -3.12
N ALA A 189 16.65 -2.39 -2.70
CA ALA A 189 17.78 -3.08 -2.04
C ALA A 189 17.36 -3.75 -0.72
N GLN A 190 16.42 -3.16 0.03
CA GLN A 190 15.89 -3.79 1.23
C GLN A 190 15.00 -5.00 0.89
N VAL A 191 14.25 -4.97 -0.21
CA VAL A 191 13.51 -6.13 -0.70
C VAL A 191 14.46 -7.25 -1.11
N ASP A 192 15.58 -6.94 -1.76
CA ASP A 192 16.62 -7.93 -2.12
C ASP A 192 17.23 -8.59 -0.88
N LYS A 193 17.49 -7.79 0.17
CA LYS A 193 17.97 -8.32 1.45
C LYS A 193 16.98 -9.29 2.08
N LEU A 194 15.70 -8.94 2.10
CA LEU A 194 14.64 -9.81 2.63
C LEU A 194 14.50 -11.08 1.78
N TYR A 195 14.62 -10.96 0.46
CA TYR A 195 14.61 -12.11 -0.45
C TYR A 195 15.68 -13.12 -0.08
N GLU A 196 16.95 -12.69 0.06
CA GLU A 196 18.07 -13.60 0.40
C GLU A 196 17.92 -14.22 1.79
N GLU A 197 17.43 -13.45 2.76
CA GLU A 197 17.18 -13.97 4.12
C GLU A 197 16.12 -15.08 4.13
N ILE A 198 15.04 -14.91 3.37
CA ILE A 198 13.89 -15.83 3.34
C ILE A 198 14.14 -17.03 2.43
N LYS A 199 14.99 -16.88 1.40
CA LYS A 199 15.38 -17.96 0.49
C LYS A 199 15.90 -19.19 1.24
N MET A 200 16.53 -18.98 2.39
CA MET A 200 17.06 -20.05 3.26
C MET A 200 15.97 -20.89 3.95
N ASN A 201 14.72 -20.42 3.98
CA ASN A 201 13.60 -21.17 4.54
C ASN A 201 13.13 -22.24 3.54
N THR A 202 13.41 -23.51 3.84
CA THR A 202 13.03 -24.66 3.00
C THR A 202 11.84 -25.44 3.58
N GLY A 203 11.05 -24.82 4.47
CA GLY A 203 9.89 -25.46 5.06
C GLY A 203 8.69 -25.55 4.12
N GLY A 204 7.71 -26.38 4.51
CA GLY A 204 6.46 -26.59 3.76
C GLY A 204 6.50 -27.80 2.83
N GLU A 205 5.37 -28.06 2.19
CA GLU A 205 5.19 -29.19 1.27
C GLU A 205 4.50 -28.74 -0.02
N LEU A 206 4.85 -29.35 -1.15
CA LEU A 206 4.16 -29.08 -2.40
C LEU A 206 2.70 -29.54 -2.35
N ALA A 207 1.81 -28.85 -3.05
CA ALA A 207 0.48 -29.37 -3.33
C ALA A 207 0.58 -30.55 -4.30
N THR A 208 0.15 -31.74 -3.87
CA THR A 208 0.35 -33.00 -4.62
C THR A 208 -0.93 -33.62 -5.17
N TYR A 209 -2.09 -32.99 -4.95
CA TYR A 209 -3.40 -33.55 -5.35
C TYR A 209 -3.63 -33.54 -6.87
N ILE A 210 -2.88 -32.71 -7.62
CA ILE A 210 -2.79 -32.78 -9.09
C ILE A 210 -1.32 -32.80 -9.57
N PRO A 211 -1.02 -33.47 -10.70
CA PRO A 211 0.36 -33.60 -11.20
C PRO A 211 1.06 -32.28 -11.52
N GLN A 212 0.32 -31.26 -11.99
CA GLN A 212 0.88 -29.98 -12.42
C GLN A 212 1.44 -29.17 -11.24
N LEU A 213 0.85 -29.32 -10.04
CA LEU A 213 1.36 -28.70 -8.82
C LEU A 213 2.45 -29.57 -8.17
N ALA A 214 2.30 -30.90 -8.22
CA ALA A 214 3.29 -31.83 -7.66
C ALA A 214 4.66 -31.76 -8.36
N ARG A 215 4.69 -31.37 -9.64
CA ARG A 215 5.90 -31.25 -10.46
C ARG A 215 6.60 -29.89 -10.35
N GLN A 216 6.05 -28.95 -9.57
CA GLN A 216 6.69 -27.66 -9.36
C GLN A 216 8.03 -27.84 -8.64
N ASN A 217 9.00 -26.99 -8.99
CA ASN A 217 10.27 -26.97 -8.28
C ASN A 217 10.08 -26.33 -6.90
N PRO A 218 10.33 -27.06 -5.79
CA PRO A 218 10.18 -26.50 -4.44
C PRO A 218 11.16 -25.35 -4.14
N ASP A 219 12.26 -25.26 -4.90
CA ASP A 219 13.25 -24.21 -4.71
C ASP A 219 12.83 -22.88 -5.33
N HIS A 220 11.79 -22.84 -6.17
CA HIS A 220 11.32 -21.59 -6.76
C HIS A 220 10.95 -20.57 -5.68
N TRP A 221 11.53 -19.38 -5.81
CA TRP A 221 11.22 -18.23 -4.97
C TRP A 221 11.30 -16.95 -5.81
N GLY A 222 10.18 -16.25 -5.93
CA GLY A 222 10.11 -14.99 -6.66
C GLY A 222 9.31 -13.93 -5.90
N ILE A 223 9.82 -12.70 -5.93
CA ILE A 223 9.15 -11.51 -5.40
C ILE A 223 9.10 -10.48 -6.51
N SER A 224 7.90 -9.98 -6.83
CA SER A 224 7.76 -8.82 -7.70
C SER A 224 6.83 -7.79 -7.07
N LEU A 225 7.17 -6.52 -7.24
CA LEU A 225 6.39 -5.39 -6.76
C LEU A 225 6.14 -4.37 -7.86
N CYS A 226 4.97 -3.74 -7.79
CA CYS A 226 4.57 -2.63 -8.65
C CYS A 226 3.89 -1.56 -7.80
N THR A 227 4.37 -0.31 -7.85
CA THR A 227 3.74 0.81 -7.12
C THR A 227 2.55 1.37 -7.88
N ILE A 228 1.71 2.16 -7.21
CA ILE A 228 0.60 2.88 -7.85
C ILE A 228 1.07 3.89 -8.92
N ASP A 229 2.34 4.29 -8.89
CA ASP A 229 2.97 5.15 -9.90
C ASP A 229 3.67 4.36 -11.02
N GLY A 230 3.69 3.03 -10.94
CA GLY A 230 4.32 2.14 -11.93
C GLY A 230 5.82 1.94 -11.71
N GLN A 231 6.34 2.21 -10.51
CA GLN A 231 7.70 1.83 -10.15
C GLN A 231 7.74 0.32 -9.91
N ARG A 232 8.72 -0.38 -10.47
CA ARG A 232 8.75 -1.85 -10.45
C ARG A 232 10.12 -2.40 -10.06
N HIS A 233 10.10 -3.45 -9.24
CA HIS A 233 11.28 -4.21 -8.85
C HIS A 233 10.93 -5.69 -8.73
N SER A 234 11.86 -6.56 -9.11
CA SER A 234 11.68 -8.01 -9.16
C SER A 234 12.97 -8.70 -8.75
N VAL A 235 12.88 -9.75 -7.94
CA VAL A 235 14.02 -10.56 -7.49
C VAL A 235 13.64 -12.04 -7.41
N GLY A 236 14.53 -12.92 -7.89
CA GLY A 236 14.33 -14.37 -7.94
C GLY A 236 13.59 -14.87 -9.19
N ASP A 237 12.84 -15.97 -9.04
CA ASP A 237 12.17 -16.69 -10.13
C ASP A 237 10.86 -15.99 -10.56
N THR A 238 10.94 -14.72 -10.93
CA THR A 238 9.75 -13.86 -11.14
C THR A 238 9.08 -14.03 -12.49
N ALA A 239 9.80 -14.56 -13.48
CA ALA A 239 9.31 -14.78 -14.84
C ALA A 239 8.71 -16.17 -15.06
N VAL A 240 8.77 -17.07 -14.06
CA VAL A 240 8.19 -18.41 -14.14
C VAL A 240 6.66 -18.29 -14.13
N PRO A 241 5.95 -18.79 -15.16
CA PRO A 241 4.50 -18.83 -15.16
C PRO A 241 3.97 -19.87 -14.16
N PHE A 242 2.91 -19.51 -13.44
CA PHE A 242 2.19 -20.43 -12.54
C PHE A 242 0.68 -20.15 -12.57
N SER A 243 -0.12 -21.15 -12.21
CA SER A 243 -1.57 -20.99 -12.14
C SER A 243 -1.97 -20.07 -10.99
N LEU A 244 -2.80 -19.07 -11.28
CA LEU A 244 -3.26 -18.06 -10.34
C LEU A 244 -4.11 -18.66 -9.22
N GLN A 245 -4.83 -19.74 -9.51
CA GLN A 245 -5.61 -20.50 -8.53
C GLN A 245 -6.56 -19.57 -7.76
N SER A 246 -6.63 -19.71 -6.44
CA SER A 246 -7.51 -18.91 -5.59
C SER A 246 -7.14 -17.41 -5.53
N CYS A 247 -5.97 -16.99 -6.02
CA CYS A 247 -5.64 -15.56 -6.14
C CYS A 247 -6.56 -14.84 -7.14
N SER A 248 -7.21 -15.56 -8.05
CA SER A 248 -8.18 -15.01 -9.01
C SER A 248 -9.47 -14.50 -8.36
N LYS A 249 -9.83 -15.00 -7.17
CA LYS A 249 -11.13 -14.75 -6.53
C LYS A 249 -11.35 -13.27 -6.18
N ALA A 250 -10.31 -12.60 -5.68
CA ALA A 250 -10.42 -11.18 -5.29
C ALA A 250 -10.62 -10.24 -6.51
N PRO A 251 -9.84 -10.35 -7.60
CA PRO A 251 -10.13 -9.62 -8.83
C PRO A 251 -11.51 -9.91 -9.44
N ILE A 252 -11.94 -11.17 -9.45
CA ILE A 252 -13.28 -11.55 -9.93
C ILE A 252 -14.39 -10.89 -9.10
N TYR A 253 -14.23 -10.87 -7.78
CA TYR A 253 -15.17 -10.22 -6.89
C TYR A 253 -15.24 -8.70 -7.15
N ALA A 254 -14.09 -8.04 -7.35
CA ALA A 254 -14.04 -6.63 -7.72
C ALA A 254 -14.73 -6.36 -9.07
N GLU A 255 -14.60 -7.26 -10.05
CA GLU A 255 -15.28 -7.14 -11.34
C GLU A 255 -16.81 -7.24 -11.21
N VAL A 256 -17.28 -8.23 -10.46
CA VAL A 256 -18.72 -8.46 -10.24
C VAL A 256 -19.35 -7.28 -9.50
N LEU A 257 -18.66 -6.76 -8.48
CA LEU A 257 -19.07 -5.55 -7.77
C LEU A 257 -19.09 -4.31 -8.70
N THR A 258 -18.12 -4.18 -9.60
CA THR A 258 -18.07 -3.08 -10.57
C THR A 258 -19.26 -3.12 -11.54
N ARG A 259 -19.68 -4.32 -11.99
CA ARG A 259 -20.79 -4.46 -12.95
C ARG A 259 -22.17 -4.35 -12.31
N HIS A 260 -22.34 -4.88 -11.10
CA HIS A 260 -23.67 -5.09 -10.51
C HIS A 260 -23.92 -4.28 -9.23
N GLY A 261 -22.88 -3.73 -8.62
CA GLY A 261 -22.97 -3.01 -7.34
C GLY A 261 -23.12 -3.93 -6.12
N SER A 262 -22.66 -3.44 -4.98
CA SER A 262 -22.59 -4.20 -3.71
C SER A 262 -23.93 -4.78 -3.26
N ASP A 263 -25.01 -3.99 -3.32
CA ASP A 263 -26.35 -4.38 -2.89
C ASP A 263 -26.95 -5.54 -3.69
N HIS A 264 -26.61 -5.67 -4.97
CA HIS A 264 -27.08 -6.78 -5.78
C HIS A 264 -26.25 -8.04 -5.48
N VAL A 265 -24.93 -7.91 -5.45
CA VAL A 265 -24.00 -9.02 -5.26
C VAL A 265 -24.21 -9.70 -3.92
N HIS A 266 -24.42 -8.93 -2.85
CA HIS A 266 -24.64 -9.47 -1.51
C HIS A 266 -26.02 -10.08 -1.26
N ARG A 267 -26.91 -10.07 -2.27
CA ARG A 267 -28.09 -10.94 -2.25
C ARG A 267 -27.70 -12.40 -2.42
N PHE A 268 -26.58 -12.69 -3.07
CA PHE A 268 -26.13 -14.06 -3.38
C PHE A 268 -25.00 -14.55 -2.46
N VAL A 269 -24.12 -13.66 -2.00
CA VAL A 269 -22.95 -14.01 -1.18
C VAL A 269 -22.85 -13.15 0.06
N GLY A 270 -22.42 -13.72 1.18
CA GLY A 270 -22.04 -12.93 2.36
C GLY A 270 -20.72 -12.18 2.17
N HIS A 271 -20.27 -11.52 3.23
CA HIS A 271 -19.00 -10.78 3.28
C HIS A 271 -18.26 -11.01 4.61
N GLU A 272 -18.62 -12.06 5.34
CA GLU A 272 -18.04 -12.37 6.65
C GLU A 272 -17.15 -13.62 6.58
N PRO A 273 -16.12 -13.72 7.44
CA PRO A 273 -15.39 -14.96 7.63
C PRO A 273 -16.34 -16.09 8.06
N SER A 274 -16.07 -17.32 7.63
CA SER A 274 -16.92 -18.46 8.02
C SER A 274 -16.77 -18.85 9.50
N GLY A 275 -15.59 -18.61 10.11
CA GLY A 275 -15.25 -19.16 11.42
C GLY A 275 -15.17 -20.69 11.45
N ARG A 276 -15.23 -21.33 10.28
CA ARG A 276 -15.15 -22.77 10.04
C ARG A 276 -13.88 -23.08 9.26
N THR A 277 -13.52 -24.35 9.16
CA THR A 277 -12.37 -24.71 8.32
C THR A 277 -12.70 -24.39 6.87
N PHE A 278 -11.72 -23.91 6.11
CA PHE A 278 -11.87 -23.59 4.70
C PHE A 278 -12.40 -24.79 3.90
N ASN A 279 -12.09 -25.99 4.40
CA ASN A 279 -12.48 -27.24 3.77
C ASN A 279 -13.89 -27.76 4.12
N ASP A 280 -14.65 -27.05 4.95
CA ASP A 280 -16.02 -27.43 5.26
C ASP A 280 -16.99 -27.17 4.10
N LEU A 281 -17.96 -28.07 3.92
CA LEU A 281 -19.08 -27.93 2.99
C LEU A 281 -20.23 -27.21 3.69
N CYS A 282 -20.14 -25.89 3.84
CA CYS A 282 -21.12 -25.12 4.60
C CYS A 282 -21.55 -23.83 3.89
N LEU A 283 -22.78 -23.43 4.21
CA LEU A 283 -23.37 -22.13 3.91
C LEU A 283 -23.64 -21.41 5.24
N ASN A 284 -23.86 -20.11 5.19
CA ASN A 284 -24.27 -19.32 6.35
C ASN A 284 -25.74 -19.59 6.72
N ASP A 285 -26.20 -18.98 7.81
CA ASP A 285 -27.57 -19.15 8.32
C ASP A 285 -28.67 -18.66 7.35
N SER A 286 -28.29 -17.93 6.30
CA SER A 286 -29.18 -17.47 5.22
C SER A 286 -29.08 -18.34 3.97
N ASN A 287 -28.49 -19.53 4.04
CA ASN A 287 -28.24 -20.43 2.91
C ASN A 287 -27.46 -19.77 1.76
N LYS A 288 -26.47 -18.93 2.09
CA LYS A 288 -25.54 -18.30 1.13
C LYS A 288 -24.11 -18.68 1.48
N PRO A 289 -23.18 -18.67 0.51
CA PRO A 289 -21.77 -18.76 0.85
C PRO A 289 -21.35 -17.61 1.76
N HIS A 290 -20.45 -17.88 2.70
CA HIS A 290 -20.01 -16.91 3.70
C HIS A 290 -19.37 -15.65 3.10
N ASN A 291 -18.53 -15.83 2.07
CA ASN A 291 -17.82 -14.75 1.41
C ASN A 291 -17.30 -15.22 0.02
N PRO A 292 -16.96 -14.27 -0.88
CA PRO A 292 -16.42 -14.57 -2.21
C PRO A 292 -14.99 -15.16 -2.24
N MET A 293 -14.26 -15.18 -1.12
CA MET A 293 -12.91 -15.75 -1.07
C MET A 293 -12.91 -17.28 -0.90
N ASN A 294 -14.06 -17.84 -0.51
CA ASN A 294 -14.30 -19.28 -0.49
C ASN A 294 -14.72 -19.81 -1.88
N ASN A 295 -14.55 -21.11 -2.11
CA ASN A 295 -14.85 -21.72 -3.42
C ASN A 295 -16.32 -21.56 -3.81
N SER A 296 -17.25 -21.78 -2.89
CA SER A 296 -18.70 -21.62 -3.14
C SER A 296 -19.08 -20.18 -3.48
N GLY A 297 -18.49 -19.20 -2.77
CA GLY A 297 -18.71 -17.78 -3.07
C GLY A 297 -18.16 -17.39 -4.44
N ALA A 298 -16.95 -17.86 -4.78
CA ALA A 298 -16.33 -17.60 -6.07
C ALA A 298 -17.13 -18.19 -7.26
N MET A 299 -17.69 -19.40 -7.11
CA MET A 299 -18.60 -19.97 -8.12
C MET A 299 -19.82 -19.07 -8.33
N LEU A 300 -20.44 -18.57 -7.26
CA LEU A 300 -21.56 -17.62 -7.39
C LEU A 300 -21.14 -16.30 -8.02
N MET A 301 -19.94 -15.78 -7.73
CA MET A 301 -19.44 -14.56 -8.39
C MET A 301 -19.36 -14.75 -9.91
N LEU A 302 -18.82 -15.88 -10.37
CA LEU A 302 -18.75 -16.19 -11.81
C LEU A 302 -20.13 -16.40 -12.42
N SER A 303 -21.09 -16.95 -11.67
CA SER A 303 -22.48 -17.12 -12.11
C SER A 303 -23.19 -15.80 -12.46
N LEU A 304 -22.71 -14.67 -11.91
CA LEU A 304 -23.28 -13.34 -12.14
C LEU A 304 -22.73 -12.66 -13.40
N LEU A 305 -21.58 -13.12 -13.92
CA LEU A 305 -20.93 -12.49 -15.07
C LEU A 305 -21.49 -12.98 -16.41
N ASN A 306 -21.99 -12.04 -17.21
CA ASN A 306 -22.39 -12.21 -18.62
C ASN A 306 -23.29 -13.43 -18.86
N GLN A 307 -24.35 -13.57 -18.07
CA GLN A 307 -25.25 -14.73 -18.05
C GLN A 307 -25.89 -15.07 -19.42
N SER A 308 -26.03 -14.08 -20.31
CA SER A 308 -26.61 -14.27 -21.64
C SER A 308 -25.63 -14.78 -22.70
N ARG A 309 -24.33 -14.86 -22.38
CA ARG A 309 -23.28 -15.28 -23.32
C ARG A 309 -22.90 -16.74 -23.12
N ASN A 310 -22.38 -17.36 -24.18
CA ASN A 310 -21.83 -18.72 -24.09
C ASN A 310 -20.53 -18.74 -23.26
N MET A 311 -20.08 -19.94 -22.91
CA MET A 311 -18.92 -20.14 -22.05
C MET A 311 -17.62 -19.49 -22.56
N ALA A 312 -17.34 -19.60 -23.87
CA ALA A 312 -16.12 -19.08 -24.46
C ALA A 312 -16.07 -17.56 -24.37
N ASP A 313 -17.16 -16.89 -24.75
CA ASP A 313 -17.26 -15.43 -24.67
C ASP A 313 -17.18 -14.92 -23.22
N ARG A 314 -17.70 -15.70 -22.26
CA ARG A 314 -17.59 -15.38 -20.82
C ARG A 314 -16.13 -15.48 -20.34
N PHE A 315 -15.43 -16.54 -20.74
CA PHE A 315 -14.02 -16.72 -20.40
C PHE A 315 -13.13 -15.65 -21.05
N ASP A 316 -13.36 -15.32 -22.32
CA ASP A 316 -12.62 -14.28 -23.03
C ASP A 316 -12.80 -12.90 -22.40
N ASP A 317 -14.01 -12.56 -21.96
CA ASP A 317 -14.29 -11.31 -21.24
C ASP A 317 -13.53 -11.23 -19.90
N ILE A 318 -13.48 -12.33 -19.16
CA ILE A 318 -12.71 -12.42 -17.90
C ILE A 318 -11.21 -12.31 -18.20
N MET A 319 -10.70 -13.06 -19.18
CA MET A 319 -9.31 -13.02 -19.60
C MET A 319 -8.90 -11.60 -20.02
N GLN A 320 -9.76 -10.91 -20.77
CA GLN A 320 -9.55 -9.53 -21.18
C GLN A 320 -9.47 -8.60 -19.96
N ARG A 321 -10.33 -8.79 -18.96
CA ARG A 321 -10.25 -8.02 -17.71
C ARG A 321 -8.91 -8.24 -17.00
N PHE A 322 -8.41 -9.48 -16.95
CA PHE A 322 -7.08 -9.76 -16.39
C PHE A 322 -5.95 -9.10 -17.16
N LYS A 323 -6.01 -9.06 -18.50
CA LYS A 323 -5.05 -8.33 -19.34
C LYS A 323 -5.05 -6.84 -19.07
N GLU A 324 -6.22 -6.24 -18.86
CA GLU A 324 -6.35 -4.82 -18.52
C GLU A 324 -5.74 -4.48 -17.16
N MET A 325 -5.96 -5.34 -16.16
CA MET A 325 -5.34 -5.21 -14.84
C MET A 325 -3.82 -5.39 -14.89
N ALA A 326 -3.32 -6.25 -15.77
CA ALA A 326 -1.90 -6.56 -15.89
C ALA A 326 -1.12 -5.52 -16.73
N GLY A 327 -1.82 -4.58 -17.39
CA GLY A 327 -1.19 -3.46 -18.08
C GLY A 327 -0.29 -3.86 -19.25
N GLY A 328 -0.61 -4.95 -19.96
CA GLY A 328 0.17 -5.46 -21.09
C GLY A 328 1.18 -6.56 -20.74
N GLU A 329 1.27 -6.95 -19.47
CA GLU A 329 2.09 -8.08 -19.01
C GLU A 329 1.46 -9.45 -19.34
N TYR A 330 2.22 -10.52 -19.09
CA TYR A 330 1.81 -11.89 -19.36
C TYR A 330 0.55 -12.32 -18.59
N ILE A 331 -0.47 -12.75 -19.33
CA ILE A 331 -1.62 -13.51 -18.82
C ILE A 331 -1.83 -14.70 -19.75
N GLY A 332 -1.72 -15.90 -19.18
CA GLY A 332 -1.83 -17.18 -19.89
C GLY A 332 -2.99 -18.04 -19.39
N PHE A 333 -3.04 -19.28 -19.88
CA PHE A 333 -4.03 -20.27 -19.48
C PHE A 333 -3.45 -21.68 -19.57
N SER A 334 -3.61 -22.44 -18.49
CA SER A 334 -3.11 -23.81 -18.37
C SER A 334 -4.23 -24.83 -18.61
N ASN A 335 -4.40 -25.29 -19.85
CA ASN A 335 -5.39 -26.32 -20.15
C ASN A 335 -5.13 -27.63 -19.36
N ALA A 336 -3.85 -27.97 -19.13
CA ALA A 336 -3.47 -29.15 -18.36
C ALA A 336 -3.93 -29.06 -16.88
N THR A 337 -3.73 -27.90 -16.25
CA THR A 337 -4.20 -27.64 -14.88
C THR A 337 -5.73 -27.65 -14.84
N PHE A 338 -6.39 -27.00 -15.81
CA PHE A 338 -7.85 -27.00 -15.93
C PHE A 338 -8.45 -28.41 -15.95
N LEU A 339 -7.94 -29.28 -16.84
CA LEU A 339 -8.44 -30.65 -16.95
C LEU A 339 -8.20 -31.45 -15.66
N SER A 340 -7.06 -31.25 -15.00
CA SER A 340 -6.72 -32.00 -13.77
C SER A 340 -7.51 -31.51 -12.56
N GLU A 341 -7.73 -30.19 -12.43
CA GLU A 341 -8.61 -29.60 -11.42
C GLU A 341 -10.06 -30.04 -11.62
N LYS A 342 -10.51 -30.12 -12.88
CA LYS A 342 -11.86 -30.60 -13.20
C LYS A 342 -12.03 -32.09 -12.87
N GLU A 343 -11.05 -32.93 -13.15
CA GLU A 343 -11.10 -34.38 -12.89
C GLU A 343 -11.03 -34.69 -11.39
N SER A 344 -10.18 -34.00 -10.63
CA SER A 344 -9.98 -34.22 -9.19
C SER A 344 -10.91 -33.39 -8.30
N GLY A 345 -11.68 -32.47 -8.88
CA GLY A 345 -12.49 -31.45 -8.20
C GLY A 345 -13.77 -31.93 -7.53
N ASN A 346 -13.83 -33.18 -7.03
CA ASN A 346 -15.02 -33.80 -6.42
C ASN A 346 -15.71 -32.91 -5.37
N ARG A 347 -14.93 -32.23 -4.55
CA ARG A 347 -15.46 -31.32 -3.53
C ARG A 347 -16.17 -30.10 -4.13
N ASN A 348 -15.65 -29.57 -5.23
CA ASN A 348 -16.26 -28.45 -5.93
C ASN A 348 -17.56 -28.89 -6.64
N TYR A 349 -17.65 -30.12 -7.15
CA TYR A 349 -18.93 -30.71 -7.59
C TYR A 349 -19.93 -30.81 -6.44
N ALA A 350 -19.52 -31.34 -5.29
CA ALA A 350 -20.41 -31.43 -4.13
C ALA A 350 -20.91 -30.04 -3.67
N LEU A 351 -20.04 -29.03 -3.65
CA LEU A 351 -20.42 -27.64 -3.38
C LEU A 351 -21.40 -27.10 -4.42
N CYS A 352 -21.17 -27.38 -5.71
CA CYS A 352 -22.05 -26.93 -6.79
C CYS A 352 -23.47 -27.51 -6.64
N TYR A 353 -23.57 -28.82 -6.39
CA TYR A 353 -24.86 -29.46 -6.12
C TYR A 353 -25.53 -28.96 -4.84
N LEU A 354 -24.75 -28.68 -3.78
CA LEU A 354 -25.27 -28.06 -2.57
C LEU A 354 -25.86 -26.68 -2.87
N LEU A 355 -25.15 -25.82 -3.59
CA LEU A 355 -25.63 -24.50 -4.00
C LEU A 355 -26.88 -24.59 -4.88
N GLN A 356 -26.97 -25.61 -5.73
CA GLN A 356 -28.14 -25.87 -6.57
C GLN A 356 -29.36 -26.26 -5.73
N GLU A 357 -29.21 -27.18 -4.77
CA GLU A 357 -30.28 -27.63 -3.88
C GLU A 357 -30.88 -26.47 -3.07
N TYR A 358 -30.03 -25.56 -2.58
CA TYR A 358 -30.46 -24.38 -1.84
C TYR A 358 -30.92 -23.20 -2.73
N GLY A 359 -30.96 -23.37 -4.06
CA GLY A 359 -31.41 -22.34 -4.98
C GLY A 359 -30.52 -21.08 -4.97
N CYS A 360 -29.22 -21.23 -4.70
CA CYS A 360 -28.31 -20.08 -4.57
C CYS A 360 -27.94 -19.43 -5.91
N PHE A 361 -28.07 -20.15 -7.02
CA PHE A 361 -27.74 -19.63 -8.35
C PHE A 361 -28.83 -18.68 -8.88
N PRO A 362 -28.46 -17.64 -9.66
CA PRO A 362 -29.43 -16.81 -10.36
C PRO A 362 -30.31 -17.62 -11.32
N GLU A 363 -31.53 -17.16 -11.56
CA GLU A 363 -32.46 -17.80 -12.49
C GLU A 363 -31.85 -17.93 -13.91
N GLY A 364 -32.05 -19.09 -14.54
CA GLY A 364 -31.59 -19.36 -15.90
C GLY A 364 -30.10 -19.71 -16.03
N VAL A 365 -29.34 -19.71 -14.93
CA VAL A 365 -27.92 -20.10 -14.95
C VAL A 365 -27.78 -21.61 -14.81
N ASN A 366 -26.94 -22.22 -15.66
CA ASN A 366 -26.54 -23.61 -15.53
C ASN A 366 -25.40 -23.75 -14.47
N PRO A 367 -25.63 -24.47 -13.35
CA PRO A 367 -24.61 -24.64 -12.31
C PRO A 367 -23.35 -25.36 -12.78
N MET A 368 -23.49 -26.39 -13.63
CA MET A 368 -22.36 -27.21 -14.08
C MET A 368 -21.47 -26.43 -15.06
N GLU A 369 -22.07 -25.63 -15.93
CA GLU A 369 -21.33 -24.68 -16.76
C GLU A 369 -20.58 -23.66 -15.90
N THR A 370 -21.21 -23.12 -14.86
CA THR A 370 -20.54 -22.19 -13.94
C THR A 370 -19.36 -22.84 -13.22
N LEU A 371 -19.47 -24.11 -12.86
CA LEU A 371 -18.38 -24.87 -12.27
C LEU A 371 -17.22 -25.07 -13.26
N ASP A 372 -17.51 -25.34 -14.53
CA ASP A 372 -16.50 -25.42 -15.58
C ASP A 372 -15.78 -24.06 -15.76
N LEU A 373 -16.52 -22.95 -15.79
CA LEU A 373 -15.93 -21.61 -15.82
C LEU A 373 -15.03 -21.35 -14.61
N TYR A 374 -15.46 -21.80 -13.42
CA TYR A 374 -14.67 -21.68 -12.20
C TYR A 374 -13.33 -22.40 -12.32
N PHE A 375 -13.30 -23.61 -12.86
CA PHE A 375 -12.05 -24.32 -13.10
C PHE A 375 -11.16 -23.62 -14.14
N GLN A 376 -11.75 -23.06 -15.21
CA GLN A 376 -11.00 -22.31 -16.21
C GLN A 376 -10.33 -21.07 -15.59
N VAL A 377 -11.06 -20.28 -14.81
CA VAL A 377 -10.55 -19.06 -14.19
C VAL A 377 -9.47 -19.35 -13.15
N CYS A 378 -9.60 -20.43 -12.37
CA CYS A 378 -8.54 -20.87 -11.45
C CYS A 378 -7.26 -21.32 -12.17
N SER A 379 -7.38 -21.70 -13.45
CA SER A 379 -6.28 -22.18 -14.29
C SER A 379 -5.66 -21.10 -15.18
N LEU A 380 -6.03 -19.83 -15.00
CA LEU A 380 -5.30 -18.70 -15.58
C LEU A 380 -3.86 -18.69 -15.08
N GLU A 381 -2.91 -18.38 -15.95
CA GLU A 381 -1.48 -18.32 -15.60
C GLU A 381 -1.00 -16.87 -15.52
N VAL A 382 -0.17 -16.61 -14.53
CA VAL A 382 0.51 -15.33 -14.32
C VAL A 382 1.97 -15.57 -14.03
N THR A 383 2.79 -14.53 -14.12
CA THR A 383 4.13 -14.48 -13.51
C THR A 383 4.06 -13.61 -12.26
N CYS A 384 5.11 -13.59 -11.43
CA CYS A 384 5.18 -12.61 -10.34
C CYS A 384 5.08 -11.18 -10.88
N GLU A 385 5.73 -10.95 -12.02
CA GLU A 385 5.76 -9.65 -12.68
C GLU A 385 4.37 -9.14 -13.04
N SER A 386 3.55 -9.96 -13.71
CA SER A 386 2.18 -9.59 -14.09
C SER A 386 1.24 -9.56 -12.89
N GLY A 387 1.38 -10.50 -11.97
CA GLY A 387 0.63 -10.55 -10.72
C GLY A 387 0.81 -9.31 -9.84
N SER A 388 2.02 -8.75 -9.79
CA SER A 388 2.30 -7.53 -9.02
C SER A 388 1.54 -6.31 -9.57
N VAL A 389 1.37 -6.23 -10.89
CA VAL A 389 0.64 -5.13 -11.57
C VAL A 389 -0.87 -5.28 -11.34
N ILE A 390 -1.39 -6.51 -11.35
CA ILE A 390 -2.79 -6.78 -10.95
C ILE A 390 -3.03 -6.33 -9.51
N ALA A 391 -2.15 -6.70 -8.58
CA ALA A 391 -2.23 -6.27 -7.19
C ALA A 391 -2.14 -4.74 -7.06
N ALA A 392 -1.27 -4.10 -7.83
CA ALA A 392 -1.11 -2.65 -7.84
C ALA A 392 -2.32 -1.92 -8.43
N THR A 393 -3.04 -2.53 -9.38
CA THR A 393 -4.33 -2.01 -9.88
C THR A 393 -5.36 -1.95 -8.76
N LEU A 394 -5.42 -2.97 -7.90
CA LEU A 394 -6.26 -2.93 -6.68
C LEU A 394 -5.74 -1.89 -5.67
N ALA A 395 -4.41 -1.78 -5.49
CA ALA A 395 -3.81 -0.78 -4.62
C ALA A 395 -4.15 0.65 -5.05
N ASN A 396 -4.31 0.89 -6.36
CA ASN A 396 -4.59 2.17 -6.98
C ASN A 396 -6.08 2.42 -7.22
N GLY A 397 -6.96 1.81 -6.41
CA GLY A 397 -8.41 2.06 -6.47
C GLY A 397 -9.07 1.62 -7.78
N GLY A 398 -8.48 0.65 -8.48
CA GLY A 398 -9.02 0.09 -9.73
C GLY A 398 -8.44 0.72 -11.00
N ILE A 399 -7.44 1.60 -10.89
CA ILE A 399 -6.76 2.20 -12.05
C ILE A 399 -5.44 1.47 -12.27
N CYS A 400 -5.24 0.88 -13.45
CA CYS A 400 -4.00 0.17 -13.76
C CYS A 400 -2.81 1.15 -13.78
N PRO A 401 -1.78 0.96 -12.92
CA PRO A 401 -0.68 1.93 -12.79
C PRO A 401 0.16 2.05 -14.07
N MET A 402 0.24 0.98 -14.86
CA MET A 402 1.03 0.93 -16.10
C MET A 402 0.32 1.54 -17.32
N THR A 403 -0.98 1.87 -17.22
CA THR A 403 -1.75 2.34 -18.40
C THR A 403 -2.66 3.53 -18.09
N GLY A 404 -2.95 3.82 -16.82
CA GLY A 404 -3.90 4.84 -16.40
C GLY A 404 -5.36 4.49 -16.69
N LYS A 405 -5.65 3.30 -17.22
CA LYS A 405 -7.02 2.87 -17.51
C LYS A 405 -7.75 2.51 -16.22
N LYS A 406 -8.98 3.02 -16.07
CA LYS A 406 -9.90 2.60 -15.01
C LYS A 406 -10.45 1.22 -15.36
N VAL A 407 -10.06 0.21 -14.58
CA VAL A 407 -10.46 -1.18 -14.72
C VAL A 407 -11.65 -1.51 -13.81
N PHE A 408 -11.64 -1.00 -12.57
CA PHE A 408 -12.70 -1.22 -11.59
C PHE A 408 -13.26 0.09 -11.03
N ASP A 409 -14.44 0.00 -10.43
CA ASP A 409 -14.96 1.09 -9.60
C ASP A 409 -14.25 1.13 -8.24
N PRO A 410 -13.86 2.32 -7.73
CA PRO A 410 -13.17 2.42 -6.44
C PRO A 410 -13.94 1.82 -5.26
N ALA A 411 -15.28 1.92 -5.27
CA ALA A 411 -16.12 1.30 -4.24
C ALA A 411 -16.04 -0.23 -4.29
N ALA A 412 -16.00 -0.82 -5.49
CA ALA A 412 -15.84 -2.25 -5.67
C ALA A 412 -14.47 -2.73 -5.16
N VAL A 413 -13.41 -1.98 -5.44
CA VAL A 413 -12.06 -2.28 -4.96
C VAL A 413 -11.98 -2.20 -3.44
N ARG A 414 -12.58 -1.19 -2.81
CA ARG A 414 -12.66 -1.08 -1.34
C ARG A 414 -13.31 -2.32 -0.72
N ASP A 415 -14.46 -2.72 -1.24
CA ASP A 415 -15.22 -3.87 -0.70
C ASP A 415 -14.42 -5.17 -0.92
N ALA A 416 -13.78 -5.33 -2.08
CA ALA A 416 -12.91 -6.46 -2.38
C ALA A 416 -11.70 -6.55 -1.44
N LEU A 417 -11.00 -5.44 -1.20
CA LEU A 417 -9.86 -5.39 -0.27
C LEU A 417 -10.27 -5.66 1.17
N THR A 418 -11.47 -5.24 1.57
CA THR A 418 -12.01 -5.49 2.92
C THR A 418 -12.25 -6.99 3.15
N VAL A 419 -12.90 -7.65 2.20
CA VAL A 419 -13.13 -9.11 2.28
C VAL A 419 -11.81 -9.87 2.13
N MET A 420 -10.91 -9.43 1.25
CA MET A 420 -9.57 -10.01 1.08
C MET A 420 -8.77 -9.94 2.39
N SER A 421 -8.85 -8.83 3.12
CA SER A 421 -8.18 -8.67 4.43
C SER A 421 -8.68 -9.63 5.49
N SER A 422 -9.96 -10.01 5.48
CA SER A 422 -10.57 -10.83 6.54
C SER A 422 -10.70 -12.31 6.17
N CYS A 423 -10.71 -12.64 4.87
CA CYS A 423 -11.05 -13.98 4.35
C CYS A 423 -10.03 -14.53 3.33
N GLY A 424 -8.93 -13.82 3.04
CA GLY A 424 -8.10 -14.13 1.88
C GLY A 424 -7.01 -15.20 2.05
N MET A 425 -6.64 -15.57 3.27
CA MET A 425 -5.51 -16.45 3.59
C MET A 425 -5.96 -17.78 4.23
N TYR A 426 -7.07 -18.34 3.74
CA TYR A 426 -7.69 -19.56 4.26
C TYR A 426 -7.95 -19.45 5.78
N ASP A 427 -7.72 -20.51 6.54
CA ASP A 427 -7.90 -20.52 8.00
C ASP A 427 -6.89 -19.60 8.73
N TYR A 428 -5.82 -19.17 8.04
CA TYR A 428 -4.84 -18.22 8.57
C TYR A 428 -5.31 -16.76 8.47
N SER A 429 -6.43 -16.46 7.80
CA SER A 429 -6.88 -15.08 7.51
C SER A 429 -6.95 -14.18 8.75
N GLY A 430 -7.51 -14.66 9.86
CA GLY A 430 -7.61 -13.88 11.10
C GLY A 430 -6.24 -13.57 11.72
N GLN A 431 -5.33 -14.54 11.72
CA GLN A 431 -3.97 -14.35 12.24
C GLN A 431 -3.14 -13.46 11.32
N PHE A 432 -3.28 -13.62 10.01
CA PHE A 432 -2.61 -12.78 9.02
C PHE A 432 -3.08 -11.32 9.13
N ALA A 433 -4.39 -11.08 9.25
CA ALA A 433 -4.94 -9.75 9.46
C ALA A 433 -4.42 -9.09 10.75
N PHE A 434 -4.19 -9.88 11.80
CA PHE A 434 -3.66 -9.39 13.08
C PHE A 434 -2.15 -9.11 13.07
N LYS A 435 -1.36 -9.98 12.44
CA LYS A 435 0.12 -9.86 12.46
C LYS A 435 0.65 -8.96 11.34
N VAL A 436 0.11 -9.14 10.13
CA VAL A 436 0.57 -8.48 8.91
C VAL A 436 -0.32 -7.29 8.59
N GLY A 437 -1.64 -7.48 8.68
CA GLY A 437 -2.60 -6.39 8.49
C GLY A 437 -2.60 -5.76 7.11
N MET A 438 -2.20 -6.50 6.07
CA MET A 438 -2.32 -6.12 4.66
C MET A 438 -3.36 -7.02 3.98
N PRO A 439 -4.23 -6.53 3.09
CA PRO A 439 -5.07 -7.39 2.27
C PRO A 439 -4.21 -8.35 1.44
N ALA A 440 -4.48 -9.65 1.55
CA ALA A 440 -3.76 -10.67 0.79
C ALA A 440 -4.68 -11.82 0.37
N LYS A 441 -4.36 -12.48 -0.75
CA LYS A 441 -5.02 -13.70 -1.20
C LYS A 441 -3.96 -14.72 -1.59
N SER A 442 -4.01 -15.89 -0.95
CA SER A 442 -3.16 -17.02 -1.33
C SER A 442 -3.83 -17.96 -2.34
N GLY A 443 -2.99 -18.65 -3.12
CA GLY A 443 -3.37 -19.73 -4.01
C GLY A 443 -2.46 -20.94 -3.81
N VAL A 444 -3.06 -22.13 -3.92
CA VAL A 444 -2.41 -23.44 -3.73
C VAL A 444 -1.26 -23.75 -4.69
N ALA A 445 -1.05 -22.94 -5.73
CA ALA A 445 0.16 -23.00 -6.54
C ALA A 445 1.41 -22.45 -5.83
N GLY A 446 1.26 -21.82 -4.66
CA GLY A 446 2.34 -21.13 -3.95
C GLY A 446 2.37 -19.62 -4.18
N GLY A 447 1.37 -19.08 -4.87
CA GLY A 447 1.20 -17.65 -5.10
C GLY A 447 0.59 -16.94 -3.88
N ILE A 448 1.07 -15.74 -3.56
CA ILE A 448 0.38 -14.81 -2.65
C ILE A 448 0.33 -13.43 -3.31
N MET A 449 -0.89 -12.98 -3.59
CA MET A 449 -1.16 -11.61 -4.00
C MET A 449 -1.33 -10.74 -2.76
N VAL A 450 -0.55 -9.67 -2.63
CA VAL A 450 -0.59 -8.75 -1.48
C VAL A 450 -0.81 -7.33 -1.97
N VAL A 451 -1.69 -6.60 -1.30
CA VAL A 451 -2.00 -5.21 -1.64
C VAL A 451 -1.64 -4.33 -0.45
N VAL A 452 -0.87 -3.27 -0.73
CA VAL A 452 -0.66 -2.14 0.20
C VAL A 452 -1.45 -0.96 -0.35
N PRO A 453 -2.67 -0.70 0.15
CA PRO A 453 -3.57 0.29 -0.43
C PRO A 453 -2.91 1.67 -0.55
N ASN A 454 -3.07 2.31 -1.72
CA ASN A 454 -2.46 3.59 -2.09
C ASN A 454 -0.92 3.62 -2.13
N VAL A 455 -0.25 2.46 -2.13
CA VAL A 455 1.22 2.39 -2.21
C VAL A 455 1.66 1.47 -3.34
N MET A 456 1.35 0.17 -3.24
CA MET A 456 1.87 -0.85 -4.17
C MET A 456 1.13 -2.18 -4.05
N GLY A 457 1.36 -3.06 -5.03
CA GLY A 457 1.01 -4.46 -4.97
C GLY A 457 2.25 -5.35 -5.06
N PHE A 458 2.20 -6.51 -4.41
CA PHE A 458 3.17 -7.58 -4.56
C PHE A 458 2.52 -8.84 -5.12
N MET A 459 3.30 -9.60 -5.87
CA MET A 459 3.06 -11.01 -6.10
C MET A 459 4.28 -11.81 -5.67
N LEU A 460 4.05 -12.74 -4.77
CA LEU A 460 5.04 -13.65 -4.20
C LEU A 460 4.77 -15.04 -4.73
N PHE A 461 5.81 -15.80 -5.03
CA PHE A 461 5.66 -17.17 -5.53
C PHE A 461 6.70 -18.10 -4.89
N SER A 462 6.22 -19.03 -4.08
CA SER A 462 6.98 -20.20 -3.66
C SER A 462 6.05 -21.40 -3.50
N PRO A 463 6.20 -22.47 -4.30
CA PRO A 463 5.31 -23.63 -4.30
C PRO A 463 5.08 -24.34 -2.95
N PRO A 464 6.08 -24.49 -2.05
CA PRO A 464 5.87 -25.14 -0.76
C PRO A 464 4.87 -24.40 0.14
N LEU A 465 3.84 -25.11 0.57
CA LEU A 465 2.75 -24.60 1.38
C LEU A 465 2.88 -25.01 2.85
N ASP A 466 2.34 -24.17 3.73
CA ASP A 466 2.12 -24.49 5.13
C ASP A 466 0.89 -25.39 5.31
N ARG A 467 0.62 -25.77 6.57
CA ARG A 467 -0.54 -26.60 6.94
C ARG A 467 -1.91 -25.96 6.63
N PHE A 468 -1.96 -24.65 6.36
CA PHE A 468 -3.17 -23.91 6.04
C PHE A 468 -3.34 -23.73 4.52
N GLY A 469 -2.37 -24.15 3.71
CA GLY A 469 -2.37 -24.02 2.25
C GLY A 469 -1.76 -22.71 1.74
N ASN A 470 -1.08 -21.93 2.59
CA ASN A 470 -0.41 -20.69 2.19
C ASN A 470 1.08 -20.93 1.90
N SER A 471 1.68 -20.20 0.96
CA SER A 471 3.12 -20.28 0.70
C SER A 471 3.95 -19.92 1.94
N VAL A 472 4.88 -20.80 2.34
CA VAL A 472 5.71 -20.61 3.55
C VAL A 472 6.57 -19.36 3.45
N ARG A 473 7.38 -19.26 2.37
CA ARG A 473 8.26 -18.10 2.13
C ARG A 473 7.45 -16.83 1.91
N GLY A 474 6.31 -16.93 1.22
CA GLY A 474 5.44 -15.79 0.97
C GLY A 474 4.84 -15.20 2.25
N ALA A 475 4.38 -16.03 3.18
CA ALA A 475 3.88 -15.58 4.48
C ALA A 475 5.00 -14.97 5.35
N ASP A 476 6.19 -15.59 5.37
CA ASP A 476 7.37 -15.09 6.08
C ASP A 476 7.79 -13.69 5.56
N PHE A 477 7.81 -13.50 4.25
CA PHE A 477 8.05 -12.18 3.64
C PHE A 477 7.06 -11.11 4.13
N CYS A 478 5.77 -11.46 4.18
CA CYS A 478 4.73 -10.53 4.64
C CYS A 478 4.93 -10.10 6.10
N GLU A 479 5.34 -11.03 6.98
CA GLU A 479 5.63 -10.70 8.38
C GLU A 479 6.90 -9.84 8.51
N LYS A 480 7.97 -10.13 7.76
CA LYS A 480 9.23 -9.35 7.81
C LYS A 480 9.12 -7.95 7.18
N ILE A 481 8.36 -7.79 6.10
CA ILE A 481 8.21 -6.47 5.48
C ILE A 481 7.43 -5.51 6.40
N VAL A 482 6.41 -6.00 7.11
CA VAL A 482 5.61 -5.20 8.06
C VAL A 482 6.34 -4.96 9.39
N SER A 483 7.27 -5.82 9.78
CA SER A 483 8.15 -5.53 10.93
C SER A 483 9.17 -4.43 10.62
N THR A 484 9.58 -4.32 9.35
CA THR A 484 10.52 -3.30 8.87
C THR A 484 9.84 -1.97 8.57
N TYR A 485 8.69 -2.00 7.91
CA TYR A 485 7.98 -0.82 7.39
C TYR A 485 6.58 -0.65 8.00
N ASN A 486 6.12 0.59 8.09
CA ASN A 486 4.80 0.94 8.62
C ASN A 486 3.64 0.70 7.62
N PHE A 487 3.57 -0.53 7.08
CA PHE A 487 2.56 -0.95 6.10
C PHE A 487 1.36 -1.67 6.69
N HIS A 488 1.36 -2.01 7.98
CA HIS A 488 0.17 -2.56 8.62
C HIS A 488 -0.98 -1.56 8.48
N ASN A 489 -2.20 -2.00 8.13
CA ASN A 489 -3.37 -1.12 7.97
C ASN A 489 -3.72 -0.26 9.20
N TYR A 490 -3.15 -0.58 10.37
CA TYR A 490 -3.40 0.09 11.65
C TYR A 490 -2.11 0.65 12.27
N ASP A 491 -1.00 0.65 11.54
CA ASP A 491 0.21 1.35 11.96
C ASP A 491 0.01 2.87 11.87
N ASN A 492 0.69 3.60 12.75
CA ASN A 492 0.63 5.06 12.78
C ASN A 492 1.67 5.67 11.82
N LEU A 493 1.23 6.61 10.97
CA LEU A 493 2.12 7.28 10.00
C LEU A 493 2.97 8.41 10.62
N LEU A 494 2.59 8.93 11.78
CA LEU A 494 3.25 10.08 12.43
C LEU A 494 4.26 9.65 13.50
N HIS A 495 3.94 8.60 14.27
CA HIS A 495 4.61 8.22 15.51
C HIS A 495 5.17 6.79 15.51
N ALA A 496 5.34 6.17 14.35
CA ALA A 496 6.04 4.88 14.28
C ALA A 496 7.52 5.07 14.66
N THR A 497 7.90 4.65 15.87
CA THR A 497 9.22 4.99 16.43
C THR A 497 10.36 4.11 15.94
N LYS A 498 10.08 2.90 15.46
CA LYS A 498 11.11 1.92 15.03
C LYS A 498 10.99 1.43 13.59
N LYS A 499 9.83 1.64 12.94
CA LYS A 499 9.58 1.23 11.57
C LYS A 499 9.92 2.35 10.60
N GLN A 500 10.33 1.99 9.39
CA GLN A 500 10.60 2.94 8.33
C GLN A 500 9.32 3.27 7.55
N ASP A 501 9.23 4.48 7.02
CA ASP A 501 8.18 4.89 6.10
C ASP A 501 8.79 5.28 4.74
N PRO A 502 8.71 4.40 3.72
CA PRO A 502 9.37 4.65 2.45
C PRO A 502 8.60 5.65 1.57
N ARG A 503 7.45 6.15 2.04
CA ARG A 503 6.73 7.26 1.39
C ARG A 503 7.38 8.62 1.67
N ARG A 504 8.26 8.70 2.68
CA ARG A 504 9.00 9.90 3.03
C ARG A 504 10.43 9.82 2.50
N GLN A 505 10.96 10.93 2.00
CA GLN A 505 12.37 11.03 1.63
C GLN A 505 13.23 10.89 2.89
N TYR A 506 14.12 9.90 2.92
CA TYR A 506 14.86 9.53 4.13
C TYR A 506 15.73 10.69 4.63
N LEU A 507 16.53 11.27 3.74
CA LEU A 507 17.43 12.39 4.06
C LEU A 507 16.66 13.66 4.45
N GLN A 508 15.57 13.98 3.76
CA GLN A 508 14.74 15.12 4.13
C GLN A 508 14.03 14.89 5.47
N SER A 509 13.64 13.66 5.81
CA SER A 509 13.02 13.37 7.10
C SER A 509 14.00 13.55 8.26
N LYS A 510 15.24 13.07 8.14
CA LYS A 510 16.28 13.26 9.16
C LYS A 510 16.72 14.73 9.22
N ALA A 511 17.12 15.32 8.09
CA ALA A 511 17.54 16.71 8.04
C ALA A 511 16.43 17.68 8.49
N SER A 512 15.16 17.44 8.11
CA SER A 512 14.03 18.26 8.59
C SER A 512 13.82 18.12 10.09
N ARG A 513 13.96 16.92 10.67
CA ARG A 513 13.89 16.72 12.13
C ARG A 513 15.02 17.48 12.85
N VAL A 514 16.25 17.34 12.37
CA VAL A 514 17.40 18.10 12.89
C VAL A 514 17.16 19.61 12.79
N VAL A 515 16.80 20.10 11.61
CA VAL A 515 16.54 21.53 11.40
C VAL A 515 15.42 22.04 12.30
N LYS A 516 14.33 21.27 12.48
CA LYS A 516 13.24 21.64 13.40
C LYS A 516 13.70 21.67 14.85
N LEU A 517 14.50 20.70 15.28
CA LEU A 517 15.10 20.66 16.61
C LEU A 517 15.99 21.89 16.85
N LEU A 518 16.89 22.19 15.91
CA LEU A 518 17.78 23.35 16.01
C LEU A 518 17.03 24.68 15.92
N PHE A 519 15.98 24.76 15.10
CA PHE A 519 15.15 25.96 14.99
C PHE A 519 14.33 26.22 16.27
N ALA A 520 13.90 25.17 16.98
CA ALA A 520 13.30 25.30 18.30
C ALA A 520 14.31 25.85 19.32
N ALA A 521 15.56 25.36 19.29
CA ALA A 521 16.64 25.89 20.12
C ALA A 521 16.97 27.35 19.76
N TYR A 522 16.97 27.71 18.48
CA TYR A 522 17.20 29.08 18.00
C TYR A 522 16.14 30.08 18.48
N ASN A 523 14.86 29.70 18.49
CA ASN A 523 13.77 30.56 18.94
C ASN A 523 13.58 30.58 20.47
N GLY A 524 14.32 29.74 21.22
CA GLY A 524 14.13 29.61 22.66
C GLY A 524 12.89 28.80 23.07
N ASP A 525 12.29 28.01 22.16
CA ASP A 525 11.04 27.30 22.42
C ASP A 525 11.28 25.97 23.16
N VAL A 526 11.37 26.06 24.48
CA VAL A 526 11.51 24.90 25.38
C VAL A 526 10.28 23.97 25.32
N SER A 527 9.09 24.47 24.96
CA SER A 527 7.88 23.65 24.89
C SER A 527 7.98 22.64 23.75
N VAL A 528 8.47 23.08 22.59
CA VAL A 528 8.72 22.20 21.44
C VAL A 528 9.86 21.23 21.74
N LEU A 529 10.94 21.66 22.40
CA LEU A 529 12.04 20.76 22.81
C LEU A 529 11.56 19.69 23.81
N ARG A 530 10.67 20.03 24.75
CA ARG A 530 10.02 19.05 25.64
C ARG A 530 9.19 18.04 24.86
N GLN A 531 8.45 18.48 23.85
CA GLN A 531 7.68 17.57 22.99
C GLN A 531 8.59 16.60 22.23
N TYR A 532 9.71 17.07 21.66
CA TYR A 532 10.68 16.21 20.99
C TYR A 532 11.32 15.20 21.95
N LEU A 533 11.62 15.59 23.19
CA LEU A 533 12.14 14.67 24.21
C LEU A 533 11.11 13.58 24.53
N LEU A 534 9.85 13.96 24.70
CA LEU A 534 8.75 13.03 24.98
C LEU A 534 8.46 12.10 23.79
N GLN A 535 8.74 12.53 22.56
CA GLN A 535 8.64 11.71 21.36
C GLN A 535 9.81 10.72 21.19
N GLY A 536 10.82 10.78 22.07
CA GLY A 536 12.02 9.92 21.99
C GLY A 536 12.97 10.34 20.87
N GLU A 537 12.98 11.61 20.48
CA GLU A 537 13.97 12.15 19.55
C GLU A 537 15.36 12.15 20.19
N ASP A 538 16.37 11.81 19.40
CA ASP A 538 17.77 11.99 19.79
C ASP A 538 18.12 13.49 19.76
N MET A 539 18.50 14.02 20.93
CA MET A 539 18.80 15.45 21.14
C MET A 539 20.24 15.83 20.75
N GLU A 540 21.09 14.85 20.46
CA GLU A 540 22.49 15.05 20.07
C GLU A 540 22.67 15.07 18.55
N GLN A 541 21.57 15.08 17.79
CA GLN A 541 21.63 15.17 16.33
C GLN A 541 22.30 16.48 15.88
N ARG A 542 23.07 16.37 14.80
CA ARG A 542 23.92 17.43 14.25
C ARG A 542 23.45 17.89 12.89
N ASP A 543 23.57 19.20 12.60
CA ASP A 543 23.37 19.73 11.25
C ASP A 543 24.59 19.54 10.34
N TYR A 544 24.55 20.17 9.16
CA TYR A 544 25.64 20.08 8.20
C TYR A 544 26.94 20.74 8.70
N ASP A 545 26.90 21.62 9.70
CA ASP A 545 28.07 22.25 10.33
C ASP A 545 28.50 21.51 11.62
N ASP A 546 28.01 20.28 11.81
CA ASP A 546 28.22 19.46 13.00
C ASP A 546 27.70 20.08 14.31
N ARG A 547 26.82 21.08 14.23
CA ARG A 547 26.27 21.77 15.40
C ARG A 547 25.06 21.02 15.95
N THR A 548 25.00 20.94 17.27
CA THR A 548 23.86 20.39 18.04
C THR A 548 22.91 21.50 18.50
N ALA A 549 21.77 21.12 19.07
CA ALA A 549 20.85 22.06 19.69
C ALA A 549 21.51 22.88 20.82
N LEU A 550 22.54 22.31 21.47
CA LEU A 550 23.30 22.98 22.51
C LEU A 550 24.17 24.11 21.94
N HIS A 551 24.85 23.92 20.81
CA HIS A 551 25.59 24.98 20.11
C HIS A 551 24.65 26.14 19.73
N VAL A 552 23.51 25.82 19.12
CA VAL A 552 22.55 26.84 18.67
C VAL A 552 21.93 27.59 19.84
N GLY A 553 21.54 26.88 20.91
CA GLY A 553 21.02 27.50 22.13
C GLY A 553 22.07 28.37 22.83
N ALA A 554 23.34 27.95 22.82
CA ALA A 554 24.44 28.68 23.44
C ALA A 554 24.79 29.97 22.69
N ALA A 555 24.85 29.89 21.35
CA ALA A 555 25.11 31.04 20.49
C ALA A 555 24.01 32.11 20.52
N GLN A 556 22.76 31.73 20.82
CA GLN A 556 21.63 32.67 20.95
C GLN A 556 21.43 33.19 22.38
N GLY A 557 22.11 32.61 23.37
CA GLY A 557 21.97 33.02 24.78
C GLY A 557 20.70 32.52 25.47
N HIS A 558 20.05 31.46 24.97
CA HIS A 558 18.81 30.93 25.56
C HIS A 558 19.09 30.03 26.76
N VAL A 559 19.21 30.64 27.94
CA VAL A 559 19.52 29.98 29.23
C VAL A 559 18.60 28.78 29.51
N GLU A 560 17.29 28.93 29.32
CA GLU A 560 16.31 27.88 29.60
C GLU A 560 16.43 26.68 28.64
N VAL A 561 16.83 26.92 27.39
CA VAL A 561 17.10 25.85 26.42
C VAL A 561 18.36 25.07 26.81
N VAL A 562 19.45 25.79 27.12
CA VAL A 562 20.72 25.18 27.54
C VAL A 562 20.54 24.38 28.82
N ARG A 563 19.84 24.94 29.82
CA ARG A 563 19.47 24.24 31.06
C ARG A 563 18.66 22.98 30.78
N PHE A 564 17.64 23.06 29.93
CA PHE A 564 16.81 21.92 29.57
C PHE A 564 17.63 20.80 28.90
N LEU A 565 18.49 21.14 27.95
CA LEU A 565 19.33 20.18 27.24
C LEU A 565 20.34 19.48 28.18
N LEU A 566 21.01 20.23 29.04
CA LEU A 566 22.01 19.69 29.97
C LEU A 566 21.37 18.88 31.11
N GLU A 567 20.38 19.46 31.81
CA GLU A 567 19.81 18.84 33.01
C GLU A 567 18.78 17.74 32.70
N LYS A 568 17.95 17.92 31.66
CA LYS A 568 16.83 17.01 31.36
C LYS A 568 17.16 16.04 30.23
N CYS A 569 17.77 16.52 29.14
CA CYS A 569 18.15 15.65 28.01
C CYS A 569 19.49 14.94 28.23
N LYS A 570 20.35 15.44 29.14
CA LYS A 570 21.68 14.89 29.43
C LYS A 570 22.58 14.78 28.20
N VAL A 571 22.53 15.78 27.33
CA VAL A 571 23.42 15.86 26.16
C VAL A 571 24.86 16.13 26.60
N ASP A 572 25.84 15.68 25.82
CA ASP A 572 27.24 16.04 25.99
C ASP A 572 27.40 17.57 26.08
N PRO A 573 28.06 18.11 27.12
CA PRO A 573 28.30 19.55 27.26
C PRO A 573 29.45 20.06 26.38
N SER A 574 30.28 19.17 25.84
CA SER A 574 31.49 19.49 25.08
C SER A 574 31.57 18.95 23.63
N PRO A 575 30.46 18.90 22.86
CA PRO A 575 30.53 18.49 21.47
C PRO A 575 31.31 19.53 20.67
N LYS A 576 32.04 19.08 19.66
CA LYS A 576 32.77 19.94 18.73
C LYS A 576 32.01 20.07 17.42
N ASP A 577 31.91 21.30 16.93
CA ASP A 577 31.40 21.61 15.60
C ASP A 577 32.47 21.46 14.51
N ARG A 578 32.11 21.81 13.26
CA ARG A 578 33.02 21.77 12.10
C ARG A 578 34.28 22.65 12.26
N TRP A 579 34.22 23.69 13.08
CA TRP A 579 35.33 24.62 13.33
C TRP A 579 36.10 24.28 14.61
N ASP A 580 35.84 23.11 15.19
CA ASP A 580 36.44 22.64 16.45
C ASP A 580 36.04 23.51 17.66
N HIS A 581 34.97 24.29 17.54
CA HIS A 581 34.41 25.08 18.63
C HIS A 581 33.42 24.26 19.44
N THR A 582 33.40 24.53 20.75
CA THR A 582 32.43 23.97 21.69
C THR A 582 31.28 24.94 21.92
N PRO A 583 30.14 24.50 22.50
CA PRO A 583 29.07 25.40 22.90
C PRO A 583 29.53 26.50 23.87
N LEU A 584 30.57 26.23 24.67
CA LEU A 584 31.17 27.24 25.56
C LEU A 584 31.88 28.32 24.75
N ASP A 585 32.66 27.93 23.74
CA ASP A 585 33.34 28.88 22.85
C ASP A 585 32.33 29.77 22.11
N ASP A 586 31.20 29.19 21.67
CA ASP A 586 30.10 29.95 21.07
C ASP A 586 29.47 30.94 22.06
N ALA A 587 29.15 30.50 23.29
CA ALA A 587 28.60 31.37 24.31
C ALA A 587 29.54 32.54 24.66
N GLU A 588 30.84 32.29 24.77
CA GLU A 588 31.86 33.32 25.03
C GLU A 588 32.02 34.28 23.84
N ARG A 589 32.05 33.74 22.61
CA ARG A 589 32.19 34.52 21.38
C ARG A 589 31.04 35.49 21.16
N PHE A 590 29.81 35.10 21.47
CA PHE A 590 28.62 35.94 21.35
C PHE A 590 28.33 36.76 22.62
N GLY A 591 29.12 36.60 23.68
CA GLY A 591 29.05 37.43 24.88
C GLY A 591 27.96 37.03 25.90
N HIS A 592 27.50 35.78 25.87
CA HIS A 592 26.45 35.26 26.75
C HIS A 592 27.03 34.66 28.04
N THR A 593 27.35 35.54 28.99
CA THR A 593 28.03 35.19 30.27
C THR A 593 27.28 34.19 31.14
N GLU A 594 25.94 34.30 31.25
CA GLU A 594 25.11 33.38 32.05
C GLU A 594 25.11 31.96 31.49
N VAL A 595 25.08 31.84 30.15
CA VAL A 595 25.15 30.55 29.46
C VAL A 595 26.55 29.93 29.55
N ALA A 596 27.59 30.75 29.40
CA ALA A 596 28.97 30.29 29.54
C ALA A 596 29.23 29.72 30.95
N GLU A 597 28.68 30.34 31.99
CA GLU A 597 28.82 29.81 33.35
C GLU A 597 28.10 28.47 33.54
N LEU A 598 26.88 28.32 33.01
CA LEU A 598 26.15 27.04 33.02
C LEU A 598 26.92 25.94 32.30
N LEU A 599 27.55 26.26 31.17
CA LEU A 599 28.34 25.29 30.40
C LEU A 599 29.65 24.92 31.12
N ARG A 600 30.35 25.87 31.76
CA ARG A 600 31.55 25.58 32.56
C ARG A 600 31.25 24.62 33.71
N VAL A 601 30.13 24.84 34.41
CA VAL A 601 29.68 23.96 35.51
C VAL A 601 29.29 22.57 34.98
N ALA A 602 28.77 22.48 33.76
CA ALA A 602 28.42 21.19 33.17
C ALA A 602 29.64 20.38 32.67
N VAL A 603 30.73 21.06 32.32
CA VAL A 603 31.99 20.44 31.85
C VAL A 603 32.90 20.01 33.02
N SER A 604 32.78 20.65 34.18
CA SER A 604 33.52 20.32 35.41
C SER A 604 32.95 19.10 36.14
#